data_AF-A0A8H6J028-F1
#
_entry.id   AF-A0A8H6J028-F1
#
_cell.length_a   1.000
_cell.length_b   1.000
_cell.length_c   1.000
_cell.angle_alpha   90.00
_cell.angle_beta   90.00
_cell.angle_gamma   90.00
#
_symmetry.space_group_name_H-M   'P 1'
#
loop_
_entity.id
_entity.type
_entity.pdbx_description
1 polymer ?
#
loop_
_entity_poly.entity_id
_entity_poly.type
_entity_poly.pdbx_seq_one_letter_code
_entity_poly.pdbx_strand_id
1 'polypeptide(L)'
;MLRTFLTTDGKDNLIHFFAIDCVAPHLKPRFKVYTHTHINSLASAKHIMTMGGRLPLPEFITTIWPLFMDMEDVPLAERDGLQKPLAEPDSKYCGINPTFELIPGDAVPHVKMYVPIWQYARDEPGVVRRYQRLLETQGLGDYDMEEAVQCTLGDKRETSMHNMASIVSTGDGKGVAFTAYLGPKFWE
;
A
#
# COMPACT_ATOMS: atom_id res chain seq x y z
N MET A 1 -15.48 10.77 -11.13
CA MET A 1 -14.39 9.80 -11.41
C MET A 1 -14.49 8.56 -10.53
N LEU A 2 -14.37 8.67 -9.20
CA LEU A 2 -14.37 7.52 -8.29
C LEU A 2 -15.57 6.60 -8.41
N ARG A 3 -16.80 7.14 -8.39
CA ARG A 3 -18.03 6.35 -8.56
C ARG A 3 -17.96 5.47 -9.80
N THR A 4 -17.61 6.06 -10.95
CA THR A 4 -17.47 5.33 -12.22
C THR A 4 -16.52 4.16 -12.07
N PHE A 5 -15.30 4.41 -11.59
CA PHE A 5 -14.30 3.36 -11.37
C PHE A 5 -14.84 2.22 -10.49
N LEU A 6 -15.40 2.53 -9.33
CA LEU A 6 -15.94 1.52 -8.40
C LEU A 6 -17.13 0.73 -8.97
N THR A 7 -17.89 1.30 -9.91
CA THR A 7 -19.04 0.63 -10.54
C THR A 7 -18.71 -0.08 -11.86
N THR A 8 -17.53 0.14 -12.44
CA THR A 8 -17.13 -0.45 -13.74
C THR A 8 -15.89 -1.31 -13.60
N ASP A 9 -14.72 -0.67 -13.51
CA ASP A 9 -13.41 -1.31 -13.66
C ASP A 9 -12.85 -1.82 -12.33
N GLY A 10 -13.37 -1.30 -11.21
CA GLY A 10 -12.97 -1.61 -9.85
C GLY A 10 -14.08 -2.29 -9.05
N LYS A 11 -15.04 -2.96 -9.70
CA LYS A 11 -16.21 -3.60 -9.07
C LYS A 11 -15.87 -4.59 -7.95
N ASP A 12 -14.67 -5.17 -7.98
CA ASP A 12 -14.19 -6.12 -6.98
C ASP A 12 -13.55 -5.41 -5.77
N ASN A 13 -13.54 -4.07 -5.74
CA ASN A 13 -13.15 -3.26 -4.58
C ASN A 13 -14.38 -3.01 -3.72
N LEU A 14 -14.49 -3.74 -2.62
CA LEU A 14 -15.57 -3.61 -1.67
C LEU A 14 -15.25 -2.49 -0.68
N ILE A 15 -16.19 -1.56 -0.49
CA ILE A 15 -16.05 -0.48 0.50
C ILE A 15 -16.05 -1.08 1.90
N HIS A 16 -15.02 -0.76 2.68
CA HIS A 16 -14.87 -1.24 4.04
C HIS A 16 -15.28 -0.16 5.05
N PHE A 17 -14.74 1.06 4.94
CA PHE A 17 -15.08 2.19 5.79
C PHE A 17 -14.71 3.53 5.14
N PHE A 18 -15.11 4.62 5.79
CA PHE A 18 -14.79 5.99 5.40
C PHE A 18 -14.00 6.69 6.50
N ALA A 19 -13.19 7.67 6.12
CA ALA A 19 -12.57 8.60 7.06
C ALA A 19 -12.69 10.03 6.54
N ILE A 20 -12.66 10.99 7.46
CA ILE A 20 -12.63 12.42 7.13
C ILE A 20 -11.62 13.13 8.03
N ASP A 21 -10.89 14.10 7.48
CA ASP A 21 -10.05 14.96 8.30
C ASP A 21 -10.93 15.83 9.23
N CYS A 22 -10.65 15.80 10.53
CA CYS A 22 -11.37 16.59 11.54
C CYS A 22 -10.85 18.03 11.61
N VAL A 23 -11.00 18.78 10.52
CA VAL A 23 -10.58 20.18 10.40
C VAL A 23 -11.72 21.08 9.91
N ALA A 24 -11.58 22.39 10.09
CA ALA A 24 -12.58 23.34 9.63
C ALA A 24 -12.77 23.26 8.09
N PRO A 25 -14.00 23.48 7.56
CA PRO A 25 -14.27 23.30 6.13
C PRO A 25 -13.38 24.13 5.18
N HIS A 26 -12.98 25.33 5.60
CA HIS A 26 -12.10 26.20 4.81
C HIS A 26 -10.67 25.64 4.65
N LEU A 27 -10.28 24.67 5.48
CA LEU A 27 -9.03 23.92 5.37
C LEU A 27 -9.13 22.72 4.43
N LYS A 28 -10.24 22.59 3.68
CA LYS A 28 -10.49 21.55 2.68
C LYS A 28 -10.28 20.13 3.26
N PRO A 29 -11.08 19.69 4.24
CA PRO A 29 -10.95 18.37 4.83
C PRO A 29 -11.05 17.28 3.76
N ARG A 30 -10.11 16.32 3.77
CA ARG A 30 -10.13 15.21 2.82
C ARG A 30 -11.15 14.17 3.28
N PHE A 31 -11.93 13.67 2.33
CA PHE A 31 -12.79 12.50 2.53
C PHE A 31 -12.13 11.27 1.91
N LYS A 32 -12.00 10.18 2.67
CA LYS A 32 -11.25 9.00 2.27
C LYS A 32 -12.18 7.80 2.21
N VAL A 33 -12.21 7.13 1.07
CA VAL A 33 -12.95 5.89 0.86
C VAL A 33 -11.98 4.73 0.93
N TYR A 34 -12.08 3.92 1.98
CA TYR A 34 -11.26 2.72 2.14
C TYR A 34 -11.98 1.52 1.55
N THR A 35 -11.29 0.82 0.68
CA THR A 35 -11.78 -0.38 0.00
C THR A 35 -10.81 -1.53 0.19
N HIS A 36 -11.28 -2.75 -0.05
CA HIS A 36 -10.44 -3.94 -0.09
C HIS A 36 -10.80 -4.80 -1.31
N THR A 37 -9.82 -5.55 -1.79
CA THR A 37 -10.00 -6.56 -2.84
C THR A 37 -9.07 -7.73 -2.56
N HIS A 38 -9.43 -8.95 -2.98
CA HIS A 38 -8.63 -10.15 -2.74
C HIS A 38 -7.46 -10.31 -3.72
N ILE A 39 -7.47 -9.61 -4.85
CA ILE A 39 -6.41 -9.69 -5.86
C ILE A 39 -5.14 -8.97 -5.39
N ASN A 40 -3.97 -9.54 -5.70
CA ASN A 40 -2.68 -9.04 -5.23
C ASN A 40 -1.54 -9.18 -6.25
N SER A 41 -1.82 -8.97 -7.53
CA SER A 41 -0.77 -8.91 -8.56
C SER A 41 -0.32 -7.48 -8.85
N LEU A 42 0.84 -7.33 -9.48
CA LEU A 42 1.31 -6.03 -9.94
C LEU A 42 0.34 -5.42 -10.96
N ALA A 43 -0.22 -6.22 -11.88
CA ALA A 43 -1.24 -5.75 -12.81
C ALA A 43 -2.46 -5.16 -12.09
N SER A 44 -2.94 -5.82 -11.03
CA SER A 44 -4.03 -5.31 -10.19
C SER A 44 -3.64 -4.00 -9.49
N ALA A 45 -2.44 -3.91 -8.93
CA ALA A 45 -1.94 -2.69 -8.31
C ALA A 45 -1.87 -1.52 -9.31
N LYS A 46 -1.33 -1.75 -10.52
CA LYS A 46 -1.28 -0.75 -11.61
C LYS A 46 -2.68 -0.31 -12.02
N HIS A 47 -3.60 -1.25 -12.20
CA HIS A 47 -4.98 -0.97 -12.57
C HIS A 47 -5.70 -0.10 -11.52
N ILE A 48 -5.51 -0.41 -10.24
CA ILE A 48 -6.08 0.35 -9.13
C ILE A 48 -5.45 1.75 -9.03
N MET A 49 -4.12 1.86 -9.05
CA MET A 49 -3.40 3.13 -8.93
C MET A 49 -3.71 4.09 -10.09
N THR A 50 -4.00 3.55 -11.28
CA THR A 50 -4.42 4.34 -12.46
C THR A 50 -5.92 4.55 -12.54
N MET A 51 -6.71 4.01 -11.60
CA MET A 51 -8.17 3.97 -11.67
C MET A 51 -8.69 3.46 -13.02
N GLY A 52 -8.10 2.37 -13.51
CA GLY A 52 -8.41 1.78 -14.82
C GLY A 52 -7.94 2.65 -15.98
N GLY A 53 -6.74 3.21 -15.90
CA GLY A 53 -6.15 4.06 -16.95
C GLY A 53 -6.65 5.51 -17.01
N ARG A 54 -7.42 5.95 -16.02
CA ARG A 54 -7.91 7.35 -15.91
C ARG A 54 -6.88 8.30 -15.33
N LEU A 55 -5.90 7.77 -14.60
CA LEU A 55 -4.75 8.48 -14.06
C LEU A 55 -3.47 7.93 -14.70
N PRO A 56 -2.41 8.75 -14.83
CA PRO A 56 -1.10 8.28 -15.21
C PRO A 56 -0.59 7.16 -14.28
N LEU A 57 0.17 6.22 -14.83
CA LEU A 57 0.82 5.19 -14.03
C LEU A 57 1.98 5.80 -13.24
N PRO A 58 2.03 5.64 -11.90
CA PRO A 58 3.17 6.12 -11.12
C PRO A 58 4.45 5.36 -11.50
N GLU A 59 5.55 6.07 -11.72
CA GLU A 59 6.81 5.48 -12.22
C GLU A 59 7.41 4.47 -11.23
N PHE A 60 7.22 4.71 -9.93
CA PHE A 60 7.77 3.89 -8.85
C PHE A 60 7.10 2.52 -8.69
N ILE A 61 5.90 2.29 -9.25
CA ILE A 61 5.11 1.12 -8.86
C ILE A 61 5.81 -0.20 -9.21
N THR A 62 6.47 -0.25 -10.37
CA THR A 62 7.15 -1.45 -10.85
C THR A 62 8.42 -1.75 -10.03
N THR A 63 9.06 -0.72 -9.45
CA THR A 63 10.28 -0.87 -8.65
C THR A 63 9.98 -1.18 -7.19
N ILE A 64 8.89 -0.61 -6.63
CA ILE A 64 8.51 -0.81 -5.22
C ILE A 64 7.73 -2.12 -5.01
N TRP A 65 6.88 -2.50 -5.96
CA TRP A 65 6.01 -3.66 -5.79
C TRP A 65 6.73 -4.95 -5.36
N PRO A 66 7.88 -5.33 -5.94
CA PRO A 66 8.61 -6.52 -5.51
C PRO A 66 9.09 -6.46 -4.05
N LEU A 67 9.38 -5.26 -3.54
CA LEU A 67 9.77 -5.04 -2.14
C LEU A 67 8.58 -5.23 -1.19
N PHE A 68 7.41 -4.75 -1.60
CA PHE A 68 6.16 -4.88 -0.84
C PHE A 68 5.66 -6.32 -0.76
N MET A 69 5.72 -7.02 -1.89
CA MET A 69 5.17 -8.36 -2.03
C MET A 69 6.18 -9.45 -1.73
N ASP A 70 7.42 -9.11 -1.35
CA ASP A 70 8.49 -10.08 -1.15
C ASP A 70 8.68 -11.00 -2.38
N MET A 71 8.97 -10.35 -3.52
CA MET A 71 9.09 -10.94 -4.87
C MET A 71 10.38 -10.49 -5.60
N GLU A 72 11.40 -10.01 -4.88
CA GLU A 72 12.65 -9.52 -5.49
C GLU A 72 13.36 -10.61 -6.31
N ASP A 73 13.20 -11.87 -5.92
CA ASP A 73 13.71 -13.09 -6.56
C ASP A 73 12.86 -13.59 -7.74
N VAL A 74 11.65 -13.07 -7.92
CA VAL A 74 10.77 -13.44 -9.05
C VAL A 74 11.22 -12.72 -10.32
N PRO A 75 11.36 -13.39 -11.48
CA PRO A 75 11.69 -12.72 -12.74
C PRO A 75 10.65 -11.69 -13.18
N LEU A 76 11.09 -10.56 -13.76
CA LEU A 76 10.18 -9.46 -14.16
C LEU A 76 9.04 -9.91 -15.09
N ALA A 77 9.32 -10.85 -15.99
CA ALA A 77 8.34 -11.39 -16.94
C ALA A 77 7.17 -12.13 -16.26
N GLU A 78 7.37 -12.63 -15.04
CA GLU A 78 6.38 -13.41 -14.29
C GLU A 78 5.62 -12.55 -13.26
N ARG A 79 6.18 -11.40 -12.86
CA ARG A 79 5.65 -10.55 -11.77
C ARG A 79 4.27 -9.96 -12.05
N ASP A 80 3.95 -9.67 -13.31
CA ASP A 80 2.79 -8.82 -13.63
C ASP A 80 1.47 -9.51 -13.25
N GLY A 81 1.34 -10.79 -13.61
CA GLY A 81 0.17 -11.61 -13.32
C GLY A 81 0.26 -12.44 -12.05
N LEU A 82 1.44 -12.57 -11.43
CA LEU A 82 1.64 -13.42 -10.27
C LEU A 82 0.83 -12.91 -9.08
N GLN A 83 -0.02 -13.78 -8.54
CA GLN A 83 -0.67 -13.60 -7.25
C GLN A 83 0.05 -14.44 -6.20
N LYS A 84 0.31 -13.86 -5.02
CA LYS A 84 0.89 -14.62 -3.91
C LYS A 84 -0.20 -15.27 -3.08
N PRO A 85 0.02 -16.51 -2.61
CA PRO A 85 -0.86 -17.10 -1.61
C PRO A 85 -0.87 -16.22 -0.37
N LEU A 86 -2.03 -16.14 0.28
CA LEU A 86 -2.22 -15.44 1.54
C LEU A 86 -1.79 -16.37 2.69
N ALA A 87 -1.08 -15.83 3.67
CA ALA A 87 -0.76 -16.56 4.90
C ALA A 87 -2.03 -16.95 5.69
N GLU A 88 -3.01 -16.04 5.74
CA GLU A 88 -4.35 -16.27 6.31
C GLU A 88 -5.41 -15.88 5.27
N PRO A 89 -5.86 -16.81 4.41
CA PRO A 89 -6.83 -16.54 3.35
C PRO A 89 -8.18 -16.03 3.82
N ASP A 90 -8.61 -16.42 5.03
CA ASP A 90 -9.89 -16.04 5.62
C ASP A 90 -9.84 -14.67 6.35
N SER A 91 -8.66 -14.05 6.43
CA SER A 91 -8.51 -12.74 7.05
C SER A 91 -9.18 -11.66 6.21
N LYS A 92 -9.88 -10.73 6.87
CA LYS A 92 -10.41 -9.51 6.23
C LYS A 92 -9.30 -8.59 5.69
N TYR A 93 -8.06 -8.75 6.16
CA TYR A 93 -6.89 -8.03 5.69
C TYR A 93 -6.13 -8.88 4.68
N CYS A 94 -6.71 -9.02 3.49
CA CYS A 94 -6.13 -9.77 2.39
C CYS A 94 -6.01 -8.90 1.13
N GLY A 95 -5.33 -9.43 0.12
CA GLY A 95 -5.18 -8.80 -1.18
C GLY A 95 -4.54 -7.41 -1.11
N ILE A 96 -5.19 -6.43 -1.75
CA ILE A 96 -4.81 -5.02 -1.78
C ILE A 96 -5.94 -4.19 -1.15
N ASN A 97 -5.57 -3.15 -0.40
CA ASN A 97 -6.52 -2.28 0.28
C ASN A 97 -6.37 -0.83 -0.23
N PRO A 98 -6.99 -0.47 -1.37
CA PRO A 98 -6.89 0.89 -1.88
C PRO A 98 -7.75 1.87 -1.08
N THR A 99 -7.24 3.09 -1.01
CA THR A 99 -7.91 4.26 -0.46
C THR A 99 -7.95 5.36 -1.50
N PHE A 100 -9.13 5.94 -1.67
CA PHE A 100 -9.34 7.07 -2.57
C PHE A 100 -9.59 8.32 -1.73
N GLU A 101 -8.67 9.28 -1.75
CA GLU A 101 -8.81 10.55 -1.05
C GLU A 101 -9.43 11.59 -1.99
N LEU A 102 -10.52 12.21 -1.56
CA LEU A 102 -11.27 13.25 -2.25
C LEU A 102 -11.07 14.58 -1.50
N ILE A 103 -10.68 15.62 -2.23
CA ILE A 103 -10.46 16.95 -1.67
C ILE A 103 -11.50 17.90 -2.27
N PRO A 104 -12.24 18.69 -1.46
CA PRO A 104 -13.18 19.67 -1.98
C PRO A 104 -12.53 20.65 -2.97
N GLY A 105 -13.08 20.71 -4.18
CA GLY A 105 -12.58 21.54 -5.27
C GLY A 105 -11.63 20.83 -6.24
N ASP A 106 -11.12 19.65 -5.90
CA ASP A 106 -10.22 18.89 -6.75
C ASP A 106 -11.00 17.83 -7.54
N ALA A 107 -10.84 17.81 -8.87
CA ALA A 107 -11.54 16.89 -9.75
C ALA A 107 -10.95 15.47 -9.74
N VAL A 108 -9.68 15.35 -9.33
CA VAL A 108 -8.88 14.13 -9.40
C VAL A 108 -8.66 13.59 -7.99
N PRO A 109 -9.08 12.35 -7.69
CA PRO A 109 -8.81 11.72 -6.40
C PRO A 109 -7.34 11.32 -6.28
N HIS A 110 -6.81 11.31 -5.06
CA HIS A 110 -5.53 10.69 -4.76
C HIS A 110 -5.73 9.22 -4.46
N VAL A 111 -4.97 8.34 -5.12
CA VAL A 111 -5.02 6.89 -4.87
C VAL A 111 -3.85 6.52 -3.98
N LYS A 112 -4.16 6.01 -2.79
CA LYS A 112 -3.21 5.43 -1.85
C LYS A 112 -3.45 3.92 -1.76
N MET A 113 -2.41 3.13 -1.86
CA MET A 113 -2.51 1.67 -1.78
C MET A 113 -1.96 1.19 -0.45
N TYR A 114 -2.71 0.34 0.25
CA TYR A 114 -2.26 -0.36 1.45
C TYR A 114 -2.11 -1.86 1.14
N VAL A 115 -1.06 -2.47 1.68
CA VAL A 115 -0.76 -3.90 1.54
C VAL A 115 -0.57 -4.49 2.95
N PRO A 116 -1.28 -5.56 3.30
CA PRO A 116 -1.07 -6.29 4.55
C PRO A 116 0.24 -7.08 4.45
N ILE A 117 1.34 -6.52 4.95
CA ILE A 117 2.69 -7.05 4.68
C ILE A 117 2.89 -8.45 5.28
N TRP A 118 2.31 -8.69 6.45
CA TRP A 118 2.34 -10.00 7.12
C TRP A 118 1.73 -11.14 6.29
N GLN A 119 0.83 -10.85 5.34
CA GLN A 119 0.24 -11.88 4.47
C GLN A 119 1.23 -12.43 3.44
N TYR A 120 2.31 -11.68 3.14
CA TYR A 120 3.21 -11.96 2.01
C TYR A 120 4.68 -12.12 2.41
N ALA A 121 5.05 -11.59 3.56
CA ALA A 121 6.42 -11.64 4.05
C ALA A 121 6.82 -13.05 4.48
N ARG A 122 8.02 -13.48 4.07
CA ARG A 122 8.65 -14.73 4.54
C ARG A 122 9.12 -14.66 5.99
N ASP A 123 9.66 -13.50 6.38
CA ASP A 123 10.26 -13.28 7.69
C ASP A 123 10.27 -11.78 8.02
N GLU A 124 10.27 -11.48 9.32
CA GLU A 124 10.22 -10.14 9.89
C GLU A 124 11.51 -9.32 9.59
N PRO A 125 12.73 -9.84 9.81
CA PRO A 125 13.96 -9.12 9.42
C PRO A 125 14.00 -8.77 7.93
N GLY A 126 13.41 -9.63 7.09
CA GLY A 126 13.27 -9.40 5.65
C GLY A 126 12.39 -8.21 5.34
N VAL A 127 11.33 -7.96 6.12
CA VAL A 127 10.47 -6.77 5.94
C VAL A 127 11.28 -5.51 6.16
N VAL A 128 12.03 -5.43 7.27
CA VAL A 128 12.85 -4.28 7.62
C VAL A 128 13.91 -4.01 6.54
N ARG A 129 14.62 -5.05 6.09
CA ARG A 129 15.59 -4.93 4.97
C ARG A 129 14.94 -4.43 3.68
N ARG A 130 13.72 -4.87 3.36
CA ARG A 130 12.99 -4.42 2.17
C ARG A 130 12.51 -2.97 2.29
N TYR A 131 12.14 -2.52 3.49
CA TYR A 131 11.85 -1.11 3.73
C TYR A 131 13.10 -0.24 3.57
N GLN A 132 14.24 -0.67 4.12
CA GLN A 132 15.52 0.00 3.93
C GLN A 132 15.81 0.21 2.44
N ARG A 133 15.76 -0.88 1.64
CA ARG A 133 15.95 -0.82 0.19
C ARG A 133 14.93 0.07 -0.52
N LEU A 134 13.69 0.11 -0.05
CA LEU A 134 12.68 1.00 -0.61
C LEU A 134 13.08 2.46 -0.44
N LEU A 135 13.49 2.85 0.77
CA LEU A 135 13.92 4.21 1.06
C LEU A 135 15.11 4.61 0.18
N GLU A 136 16.10 3.72 0.05
CA GLU A 136 17.28 3.90 -0.80
C GLU A 136 16.90 4.03 -2.28
N THR A 137 16.09 3.09 -2.80
CA THR A 137 15.67 3.04 -4.21
C THR A 137 14.88 4.28 -4.62
N GLN A 138 14.13 4.86 -3.69
CA GLN A 138 13.26 6.01 -3.94
C GLN A 138 13.88 7.34 -3.51
N GLY A 139 15.12 7.32 -2.99
CA GLY A 139 15.81 8.51 -2.52
C GLY A 139 15.07 9.23 -1.38
N LEU A 140 14.37 8.48 -0.52
CA LEU A 140 13.53 9.05 0.55
C LEU A 140 14.32 9.49 1.78
N GLY A 141 15.64 9.26 1.80
CA GLY A 141 16.56 9.69 2.83
C GLY A 141 17.50 8.57 3.27
N ASP A 142 18.49 8.96 4.07
CA ASP A 142 19.44 8.05 4.71
C ASP A 142 18.95 7.79 6.13
N TYR A 143 18.22 6.68 6.30
CA TYR A 143 17.67 6.24 7.58
C TYR A 143 18.15 4.83 7.86
N ASP A 144 18.41 4.51 9.13
CA ASP A 144 18.59 3.13 9.57
C ASP A 144 17.25 2.57 10.05
N MET A 145 16.60 1.79 9.19
CA MET A 145 15.32 1.16 9.51
C MET A 145 15.43 0.10 10.60
N GLU A 146 16.56 -0.58 10.73
CA GLU A 146 16.77 -1.59 11.77
C GLU A 146 16.87 -0.91 13.14
N GLU A 147 17.65 0.18 13.23
CA GLU A 147 17.76 0.99 14.44
C GLU A 147 16.40 1.61 14.81
N ALA A 148 15.66 2.16 13.84
CA ALA A 148 14.34 2.73 14.08
C ALA A 148 13.34 1.72 14.63
N VAL A 149 13.31 0.50 14.06
CA VAL A 149 12.46 -0.60 14.53
C VAL A 149 12.90 -1.06 15.91
N GLN A 150 14.20 -1.24 16.15
CA GLN A 150 14.74 -1.64 17.47
C GLN A 150 14.41 -0.60 18.55
N CYS A 151 14.53 0.70 18.26
CA CYS A 151 14.20 1.76 19.20
C CYS A 151 12.71 1.79 19.54
N THR A 152 11.85 1.42 18.59
CA THR A 152 10.39 1.46 18.75
C THR A 152 9.84 0.21 19.44
N LEU A 153 10.38 -0.98 19.12
CA LEU A 153 9.81 -2.26 19.51
C LEU A 153 10.70 -3.08 20.47
N GLY A 154 11.98 -2.72 20.61
CA GLY A 154 12.95 -3.46 21.41
C GLY A 154 13.15 -4.89 20.89
N ASP A 155 13.32 -5.84 21.82
CA ASP A 155 13.57 -7.25 21.48
C ASP A 155 12.31 -8.03 21.11
N LYS A 156 11.15 -7.40 21.16
CA LYS A 156 9.91 -8.01 20.66
C LYS A 156 10.00 -8.00 19.15
N ARG A 157 10.37 -9.16 18.57
CA ARG A 157 10.45 -9.40 17.13
C ARG A 157 9.58 -10.59 16.75
N GLU A 158 8.29 -10.47 17.03
CA GLU A 158 7.33 -11.47 16.58
C GLU A 158 7.05 -11.29 15.08
N THR A 159 6.73 -12.38 14.40
CA THR A 159 6.12 -12.28 13.07
C THR A 159 4.80 -11.52 13.22
N SER A 160 4.44 -10.68 12.23
CA SER A 160 3.21 -9.84 12.17
C SER A 160 3.28 -8.43 12.79
N MET A 161 4.44 -7.93 13.25
CA MET A 161 4.50 -6.56 13.77
C MET A 161 4.28 -5.50 12.69
N HIS A 162 4.75 -5.77 11.48
CA HIS A 162 4.48 -4.98 10.29
C HIS A 162 3.11 -5.35 9.71
N ASN A 163 2.07 -4.74 10.25
CA ASN A 163 0.68 -5.03 9.88
C ASN A 163 0.38 -4.61 8.43
N MET A 164 0.54 -3.32 8.14
CA MET A 164 0.28 -2.77 6.81
C MET A 164 1.47 -1.93 6.38
N ALA A 165 1.67 -1.80 5.08
CA ALA A 165 2.41 -0.70 4.52
C ALA A 165 1.58 -0.01 3.45
N SER A 166 1.82 1.27 3.24
CA SER A 166 1.11 2.03 2.23
C SER A 166 2.03 2.89 1.39
N ILE A 167 1.63 3.08 0.13
CA ILE A 167 2.27 3.98 -0.82
C ILE A 167 1.24 4.90 -1.46
N VAL A 168 1.65 6.13 -1.73
CA VAL A 168 0.89 7.11 -2.49
C VAL A 168 1.85 7.91 -3.35
N SER A 169 1.42 8.27 -4.55
CA SER A 169 2.20 9.13 -5.42
C SER A 169 2.31 10.56 -4.85
N THR A 170 3.50 11.15 -4.91
CA THR A 170 3.72 12.55 -4.55
C THR A 170 3.90 13.40 -5.79
N GLY A 171 3.31 14.59 -5.80
CA GLY A 171 3.55 15.58 -6.84
C GLY A 171 3.16 15.09 -8.24
N ASP A 172 4.15 15.04 -9.13
CA ASP A 172 4.00 14.78 -10.58
C ASP A 172 3.93 13.29 -10.98
N GLY A 173 3.91 12.36 -10.03
CA GLY A 173 3.90 10.91 -10.35
C GLY A 173 5.23 10.19 -10.19
N LYS A 174 6.32 10.94 -9.94
CA LYS A 174 7.67 10.37 -9.88
C LYS A 174 8.10 9.95 -8.49
N GLY A 175 7.69 10.71 -7.48
CA GLY A 175 7.98 10.41 -6.08
C GLY A 175 6.91 9.54 -5.44
N VAL A 176 7.28 8.87 -4.36
CA VAL A 176 6.38 8.09 -3.51
C VAL A 176 6.45 8.60 -2.08
N ALA A 177 5.32 8.61 -1.38
CA ALA A 177 5.31 8.65 0.07
C ALA A 177 4.99 7.25 0.59
N PHE A 178 5.85 6.76 1.47
CA PHE A 178 5.74 5.46 2.10
C PHE A 178 5.30 5.62 3.56
N THR A 179 4.49 4.69 4.07
CA THR A 179 4.13 4.61 5.49
C THR A 179 4.06 3.15 5.90
N ALA A 180 4.81 2.78 6.93
CA ALA A 180 4.67 1.50 7.61
C ALA A 180 3.75 1.64 8.83
N TYR A 181 2.87 0.66 9.04
CA TYR A 181 1.99 0.58 10.19
C TYR A 181 2.48 -0.57 11.07
N LEU A 182 3.10 -0.19 12.19
CA LEU A 182 3.60 -1.11 13.19
C LEU A 182 2.51 -1.33 14.24
N GLY A 183 2.34 -2.57 14.68
CA GLY A 183 1.47 -2.87 15.81
C GLY A 183 1.71 -4.28 16.32
N PRO A 184 1.42 -4.58 17.60
CA PRO A 184 1.47 -5.94 18.09
C PRO A 184 0.54 -6.84 17.27
N LYS A 185 0.80 -8.15 17.24
CA LYS A 185 -0.15 -9.12 16.70
C LYS A 185 -1.45 -8.97 17.49
N PHE A 186 -2.50 -8.40 16.88
CA PHE A 186 -3.74 -8.07 17.59
C PHE A 186 -4.66 -9.29 17.75
N TRP A 187 -4.24 -10.48 17.31
CA TRP A 187 -5.03 -11.70 17.38
C TRP A 187 -4.13 -12.95 17.53
N GLU A 188 -4.51 -13.82 18.47
CA GLU A 188 -4.03 -15.21 18.62
C GLU A 188 -4.92 -16.16 17.81
#